data_AF-A0A0K0GFB5-F1
#
_entry.id   AF-A0A0K0GFB5-F1
#
_cell.length_a   1.000
_cell.length_b   1.000
_cell.length_c   1.000
_cell.angle_alpha   90.00
_cell.angle_beta   90.00
_cell.angle_gamma   90.00
#
_symmetry.space_group_name_H-M   'P 1'
#
loop_
_entity.id
_entity.type
_entity.pdbx_description
1 polymer ?
#
loop_
_entity_poly.entity_id
_entity_poly.type
_entity_poly.pdbx_seq_one_letter_code
_entity_poly.pdbx_strand_id
1 'polypeptide(L)' 'MSVSAVQPSMKKRDGRLVSRAALEEMRLMALQRIGEGESPAEVASSFGLHRGWAYKVLAEHRREALGL' A
#
# COMPACT_ATOMS: atom_id res chain seq x y z
N MET A 1 -22.55 24.28 -11.43
CA MET A 1 -21.09 24.52 -11.49
C MET A 1 -20.41 23.20 -11.11
N SER A 2 -19.89 22.47 -12.09
CA SER A 2 -19.23 21.18 -11.85
C SER A 2 -17.80 21.46 -11.40
N VAL A 3 -17.52 21.24 -10.12
CA VAL A 3 -16.17 21.37 -9.58
C VAL A 3 -15.30 20.26 -10.16
N SER A 4 -14.59 20.56 -11.24
CA SER A 4 -13.43 19.77 -11.67
C SER A 4 -12.41 19.82 -10.55
N ALA A 5 -12.45 18.82 -9.67
CA ALA A 5 -11.37 18.53 -8.74
C ALA A 5 -10.17 18.13 -9.60
N VAL A 6 -9.32 19.10 -9.94
CA VAL A 6 -7.99 18.82 -10.49
C VAL A 6 -7.30 17.98 -9.43
N GLN A 7 -7.21 16.67 -9.68
CA GLN A 7 -6.49 15.75 -8.81
C GLN A 7 -5.06 16.31 -8.76
N PRO A 8 -4.53 16.72 -7.59
CA PRO A 8 -3.11 17.03 -7.50
C PRO A 8 -2.41 15.77 -7.97
N SER A 9 -1.63 15.86 -9.05
CA SER A 9 -0.90 14.72 -9.60
C SER A 9 -0.18 14.03 -8.45
N MET A 10 -0.72 12.92 -7.97
CA MET A 10 -0.22 12.25 -6.78
C MET A 10 1.22 11.88 -7.08
N LYS A 11 2.16 12.65 -6.53
CA LYS A 11 3.57 12.30 -6.56
C LYS A 11 3.64 10.97 -5.84
N LYS A 12 3.85 9.90 -6.62
CA LYS A 12 4.05 8.57 -6.07
C LYS A 12 5.15 8.69 -5.03
N ARG A 13 4.83 8.38 -3.77
CA ARG A 13 5.84 8.36 -2.71
C ARG A 13 6.84 7.30 -3.10
N ASP A 14 8.11 7.66 -3.17
CA ASP A 14 9.14 6.65 -3.31
C ASP A 14 9.21 5.90 -1.98
N GLY A 15 8.73 4.66 -1.97
CA GLY A 15 8.75 3.80 -0.79
C GLY A 15 10.15 3.58 -0.22
N ARG A 16 11.22 3.84 -1.00
CA ARG A 16 12.62 3.77 -0.53
C ARG A 16 13.00 4.93 0.40
N LEU A 17 12.28 6.04 0.33
CA LEU A 17 12.48 7.22 1.19
C LEU A 17 11.67 7.13 2.49
N VAL A 18 10.83 6.11 2.64
CA VAL A 18 10.06 5.85 3.85
C VAL A 18 10.94 5.10 4.84
N SER A 19 11.00 5.58 6.09
CA SER A 19 11.70 4.88 7.17
C SER A 19 11.16 3.46 7.32
N ARG A 20 12.03 2.51 7.66
CA ARG A 20 11.64 1.11 7.87
C ARG A 20 10.47 0.97 8.85
N ALA A 21 10.46 1.73 9.94
CA ALA A 21 9.38 1.72 10.92
C ALA A 21 8.03 2.15 10.31
N ALA A 22 8.03 3.26 9.56
CA ALA A 22 6.84 3.73 8.87
C ALA A 22 6.36 2.73 7.79
N LEU A 23 7.30 2.07 7.10
CA LEU A 23 6.95 1.03 6.12
C LEU A 23 6.29 -0.18 6.79
N GLU A 24 6.71 -0.53 8.00
CA GLU A 24 6.15 -1.63 8.78
C GLU A 24 4.73 -1.30 9.29
N GLU A 25 4.51 -0.07 9.78
CA GLU A 25 3.15 0.38 10.12
C GLU A 25 2.23 0.37 8.90
N MET A 26 2.71 0.87 7.76
CA MET A 26 1.96 0.84 6.49
C MET A 26 1.68 -0.61 6.06
N ARG A 27 2.62 -1.54 6.24
CA ARG A 27 2.44 -2.97 5.94
C ARG A 27 1.29 -3.56 6.76
N LEU A 28 1.25 -3.29 8.06
CA LEU A 28 0.19 -3.79 8.96
C LEU A 28 -1.18 -3.24 8.55
N MET A 29 -1.28 -1.93 8.29
CA MET A 29 -2.52 -1.32 7.80
C MET A 29 -2.95 -1.89 6.44
N ALA A 30 -1.99 -2.13 5.54
CA ALA A 30 -2.30 -2.71 4.23
C ALA A 30 -2.84 -4.14 4.35
N LEU A 31 -2.25 -4.97 5.22
CA LEU A 31 -2.73 -6.33 5.46
C LEU A 31 -4.13 -6.35 6.07
N GLN A 32 -4.42 -5.44 7.00
CA GLN A 32 -5.75 -5.31 7.59
C GLN A 32 -6.80 -4.98 6.52
N ARG A 33 -6.58 -3.94 5.71
CA ARG A 33 -7.50 -3.52 4.64
C ARG A 33 -7.70 -4.58 3.56
N ILE A 34 -6.62 -5.28 3.17
CA ILE A 34 -6.72 -6.40 2.22
C ILE A 34 -7.54 -7.55 2.84
N GLY A 35 -7.37 -7.83 4.13
CA GLY A 35 -8.19 -8.80 4.87
C GLY A 35 -9.67 -8.42 4.95
N GLU A 36 -9.98 -7.12 4.96
CA GLU A 36 -11.34 -6.58 4.89
C GLU A 36 -11.95 -6.62 3.47
N GLY A 37 -11.17 -7.06 2.47
CA GLY A 37 -11.63 -7.25 1.09
C GLY A 37 -11.22 -6.16 0.12
N GLU A 38 -10.40 -5.19 0.54
CA GLU A 38 -9.86 -4.19 -0.38
C GLU A 38 -8.82 -4.78 -1.34
N SER A 39 -8.83 -4.30 -2.59
CA SER A 39 -7.84 -4.70 -3.60
C SER A 39 -6.44 -4.21 -3.20
N PRO A 40 -5.39 -5.06 -3.29
CA PRO A 40 -4.00 -4.63 -3.06
C PRO A 40 -3.58 -3.43 -3.91
N ALA A 41 -4.12 -3.31 -5.12
CA ALA A 41 -3.84 -2.17 -6.00
C ALA A 41 -4.39 -0.85 -5.44
N GLU A 42 -5.62 -0.87 -4.90
CA GLU A 42 -6.28 0.30 -4.31
C GLU A 42 -5.62 0.71 -2.98
N VAL A 43 -5.23 -0.27 -2.17
CA VAL A 43 -4.48 -0.06 -0.94
C VAL A 43 -3.13 0.59 -1.24
N ALA A 44 -2.36 0.07 -2.22
CA ALA A 44 -1.10 0.68 -2.62
C ALA A 44 -1.29 2.10 -3.15
N SER A 45 -2.32 2.33 -3.98
CA SER A 45 -2.68 3.64 -4.51
C SER A 45 -2.98 4.64 -3.40
N SER A 46 -3.72 4.22 -2.37
CA SER A 46 -4.05 5.05 -1.19
C SER A 46 -2.80 5.57 -0.45
N PHE A 47 -1.73 4.78 -0.44
CA PHE A 47 -0.45 5.16 0.15
C PHE A 47 0.47 5.96 -0.80
N GLY A 48 0.03 6.19 -2.04
CA GLY A 48 0.85 6.78 -3.10
C GLY A 48 1.96 5.85 -3.58
N LEU A 49 1.84 4.54 -3.34
CA LEU A 49 2.84 3.53 -3.69
C LEU A 49 2.45 2.78 -4.98
N HIS A 50 3.45 2.19 -5.63
CA HIS A 50 3.19 1.33 -6.78
C HIS A 50 2.43 0.06 -6.36
N ARG A 51 1.47 -0.40 -7.17
CA ARG A 51 0.66 -1.62 -6.90
C ARG A 51 1.49 -2.84 -6.46
N GLY A 52 2.70 -2.98 -7.03
CA GLY A 52 3.60 -4.09 -6.72
C GLY A 52 4.06 -4.13 -5.25
N TRP A 53 4.01 -3.01 -4.53
CA TRP A 53 4.34 -2.97 -3.11
C TRP A 53 3.34 -3.78 -2.28
N ALA A 54 2.03 -3.60 -2.48
CA ALA A 54 1.02 -4.34 -1.72
C ALA A 54 1.06 -5.86 -2.02
N TYR A 55 1.37 -6.25 -3.26
CA TYR A 55 1.58 -7.66 -3.59
C TYR A 55 2.83 -8.25 -2.90
N LYS A 56 3.91 -7.47 -2.75
CA LYS A 56 5.09 -7.90 -1.97
C LYS A 56 4.73 -8.10 -0.50
N VAL A 57 4.04 -7.13 0.09
CA VAL A 57 3.53 -7.22 1.47
C VAL A 57 2.73 -8.49 1.69
N LEU A 58 1.80 -8.81 0.77
CA LEU A 58 0.99 -10.02 0.85
C LEU A 58 1.83 -11.30 0.70
N ALA A 59 2.79 -11.30 -0.22
CA ALA A 59 3.68 -12.45 -0.41
C ALA A 59 4.57 -12.70 0.82
N GLU A 60 5.10 -11.63 1.44
CA GLU A 60 5.88 -11.71 2.68
C GLU A 60 5.03 -12.20 3.84
N HIS A 61 3.82 -11.68 4.00
CA HIS A 61 2.90 -12.14 5.04
C HIS A 61 2.54 -13.62 4.85
N ARG A 62 2.35 -14.07 3.60
CA ARG A 62 2.09 -15.49 3.31
C ARG A 62 3.31 -16.36 3.61
N ARG A 63 4.54 -15.89 3.35
CA ARG A 63 5.77 -16.62 3.70
C ARG A 63 5.90 -16.78 5.22
N GLU A 64 5.69 -15.69 5.94
CA GLU A 64 5.70 -15.64 7.40
C GLU A 64 4.64 -16.59 8.00
N ALA A 65 3.41 -16.56 7.48
CA ALA A 65 2.34 -17.46 7.91
C ALA A 65 2.64 -18.94 7.60
N LEU A 66 3.45 -19.22 6.58
CA LEU A 66 3.88 -20.57 6.20
C LEU A 66 5.21 -21.02 6.85
N GLY A 67 5.86 -20.14 7.63
CA GLY A 67 7.15 -20.42 8.27
C GLY A 67 8.32 -20.58 7.28
N LEU A 68 8.27 -19.89 6.14
CA LEU A 68 9.27 -19.95 5.06
C LEU A 68 10.32 -18.83 5.13
#